data_AF-A0AA47I6C1-F1
#
_entry.id   AF-A0AA47I6C1-F1
#
_cell.length_a   1.000
_cell.length_b   1.000
_cell.length_c   1.000
_cell.angle_alpha   90.00
_cell.angle_beta   90.00
_cell.angle_gamma   90.00
#
_symmetry.space_group_name_H-M   'P 1'
#
loop_
_entity.id
_entity.type
_entity.pdbx_description
1 polymer ?
#
loop_
_entity_poly.entity_id
_entity_poly.type
_entity_poly.pdbx_seq_one_letter_code
_entity_poly.pdbx_strand_id
1 'polypeptide(L)'
;MNTKYKVTLSGDVVNKECFEVPTNTLLRDIIFGLGGGVVNGRKLKAVQVGGSSCSFLTPDQLNTPVDLESMRAIGGALGSAAVLVIDDRHNMVDILVGITHFFKHKSCGKCVACREGTLRVAQLTEKIADAKGTEKDMQQIRDLSEYMGKTCFCPLGQGATTAIISAMNLFPDDFSVSLSTQEV
;
A
#
# COMPACT_ATOMS: atom_id res chain seq x y z
N MET A 1 3.10 27.73 -15.19
CA MET A 1 3.80 27.55 -13.89
C MET A 1 4.43 26.17 -13.89
N ASN A 2 5.76 26.07 -13.78
CA ASN A 2 6.48 24.79 -13.70
C ASN A 2 6.49 24.28 -12.26
N THR A 3 5.34 23.82 -11.77
CA THR A 3 5.28 23.15 -10.47
C THR A 3 6.10 21.86 -10.54
N LYS A 4 6.88 21.58 -9.50
CA LYS A 4 7.68 20.37 -9.37
C LYS A 4 7.41 19.69 -8.04
N TYR A 5 7.52 18.37 -8.01
CA TYR A 5 7.49 17.57 -6.79
C TYR A 5 8.82 16.87 -6.56
N LYS A 6 9.14 16.66 -5.28
CA LYS A 6 10.22 15.76 -4.87
C LYS A 6 9.64 14.36 -4.71
N VAL A 7 10.01 13.45 -5.60
CA VAL A 7 9.56 12.06 -5.60
C VAL A 7 10.70 11.19 -5.10
N THR A 8 10.46 10.39 -4.06
CA THR A 8 11.48 9.52 -3.47
C THR A 8 11.22 8.08 -3.87
N LEU A 9 12.15 7.45 -4.59
CA LEU A 9 12.08 6.05 -4.98
C LEU A 9 12.71 5.15 -3.91
N SER A 10 12.04 4.05 -3.60
CA SER A 10 12.48 3.03 -2.64
C SER A 10 12.00 1.63 -3.07
N GLY A 11 12.39 0.59 -2.34
CA GLY A 11 12.03 -0.81 -2.66
C GLY A 11 12.88 -1.43 -3.78
N ASP A 12 12.28 -2.24 -4.63
CA ASP A 12 12.96 -3.04 -5.66
C ASP A 12 13.32 -2.24 -6.93
N VAL A 13 13.87 -1.04 -6.75
CA VAL A 13 14.32 -0.14 -7.84
C VAL A 13 15.84 0.02 -7.79
N VAL A 14 16.48 0.19 -8.96
CA VAL A 14 17.94 0.29 -9.08
C VAL A 14 18.45 1.55 -8.36
N ASN A 15 17.94 2.73 -8.74
CA ASN A 15 18.33 4.00 -8.15
C ASN A 15 17.29 4.42 -7.08
N LYS A 16 17.64 4.20 -5.81
CA LYS A 16 16.81 4.56 -4.64
C LYS A 16 17.13 5.97 -4.18
N GLU A 17 16.66 6.95 -4.94
CA GLU A 17 16.99 8.36 -4.74
C GLU A 17 15.75 9.26 -4.68
N CYS A 18 15.98 10.53 -4.32
CA CYS A 18 14.98 11.57 -4.34
C CYS A 18 15.19 12.46 -5.58
N PHE A 19 14.22 12.47 -6.49
CA PHE A 19 14.25 13.23 -7.73
C PHE A 19 13.30 14.41 -7.68
N GLU A 20 13.70 15.55 -8.23
CA GLU A 20 12.81 16.68 -8.43
C GLU A 20 12.29 16.68 -9.87
N VAL A 21 10.98 16.48 -10.04
CA VAL A 21 10.35 16.28 -11.34
C VAL A 21 9.16 17.22 -11.56
N PRO A 22 8.89 17.66 -12.80
CA PRO A 22 7.65 18.35 -13.16
C PRO A 22 6.40 17.53 -12.79
N THR A 23 5.30 18.18 -12.39
CA THR A 23 4.07 17.47 -11.97
C THR A 23 3.42 16.65 -13.08
N ASN A 24 3.67 16.97 -14.35
CA ASN A 24 3.16 16.22 -15.50
C ASN A 24 4.04 14.99 -15.87
N THR A 25 5.11 14.72 -15.12
CA THR A 25 5.98 13.56 -15.38
C THR A 25 5.21 12.27 -15.06
N LEU A 26 5.29 11.28 -15.94
CA LEU A 26 4.62 10.00 -15.73
C LEU A 26 5.35 9.18 -14.66
N LEU A 27 4.60 8.47 -13.83
CA LEU A 27 5.18 7.57 -12.81
C LEU A 27 6.08 6.50 -13.46
N ARG A 28 5.72 6.01 -14.66
CA ARG A 28 6.56 5.10 -15.46
C ARG A 28 7.94 5.70 -15.76
N ASP A 29 7.99 6.96 -16.20
CA ASP A 29 9.26 7.60 -16.59
C ASP A 29 10.16 7.83 -15.38
N ILE A 30 9.56 8.08 -14.22
CA ILE A 30 10.31 8.19 -12.96
C ILE A 30 10.90 6.83 -12.58
N ILE A 31 10.12 5.75 -12.60
CA ILE A 31 10.59 4.43 -12.16
C ILE A 31 11.61 3.83 -13.14
N PHE A 32 11.30 3.84 -14.45
CA PHE A 32 12.12 3.17 -15.46
C PHE A 32 13.17 4.09 -16.08
N GLY A 33 12.91 5.39 -16.18
CA GLY A 33 13.88 6.37 -16.68
C GLY A 33 14.87 6.80 -15.61
N LEU A 34 14.39 7.50 -14.57
CA LEU A 34 15.25 8.02 -13.50
C LEU A 34 15.71 6.93 -12.52
N GLY A 35 14.78 6.05 -12.15
CA GLY A 35 15.01 4.95 -11.22
C GLY A 35 15.82 3.79 -11.78
N GLY A 36 16.09 3.77 -13.10
CA GLY A 36 16.81 2.67 -13.75
C GLY A 36 16.03 1.34 -13.83
N GLY A 37 14.73 1.37 -13.54
CA GLY A 37 13.86 0.20 -13.56
C GLY A 37 13.97 -0.68 -12.32
N VAL A 38 13.31 -1.85 -12.41
CA VAL A 38 13.27 -2.83 -11.32
C VAL A 38 14.60 -3.56 -11.21
N VAL A 39 15.08 -3.79 -9.98
CA VAL A 39 16.35 -4.47 -9.71
C VAL A 39 16.42 -5.82 -10.44
N ASN A 40 17.58 -6.12 -11.03
CA ASN A 40 17.84 -7.35 -11.80
C ASN A 40 16.89 -7.57 -12.99
N GLY A 41 16.22 -6.53 -13.49
CA GLY A 41 15.29 -6.62 -14.62
C GLY A 41 14.04 -7.46 -14.33
N ARG A 42 13.67 -7.61 -13.05
CA ARG A 42 12.49 -8.40 -12.65
C ARG A 42 11.19 -7.70 -13.02
N LYS A 43 10.08 -8.45 -12.98
CA LYS A 43 8.77 -7.90 -13.32
C LYS A 43 8.26 -7.05 -12.17
N LEU A 44 7.80 -5.85 -12.49
CA LEU A 44 7.08 -5.02 -11.53
C LEU A 44 5.74 -5.66 -11.17
N LYS A 45 5.48 -5.84 -9.87
CA LYS A 45 4.22 -6.37 -9.34
C LYS A 45 3.29 -5.24 -8.89
N ALA A 46 3.81 -4.32 -8.08
CA ALA A 46 3.02 -3.24 -7.49
C ALA A 46 3.87 -1.99 -7.25
N VAL A 47 3.21 -0.86 -7.11
CA VAL A 47 3.82 0.39 -6.64
C VAL A 47 2.93 1.00 -5.57
N GLN A 48 3.50 1.42 -4.44
CA GLN A 48 2.78 2.23 -3.46
C GLN A 48 3.22 3.68 -3.58
N VAL A 49 2.31 4.58 -3.95
CA VAL A 49 2.58 6.01 -4.06
C VAL A 49 1.96 6.74 -2.89
N GLY A 50 2.71 7.67 -2.29
CA GLY A 50 2.22 8.55 -1.23
C GLY A 50 2.48 8.04 0.19
N GLY A 51 3.06 6.85 0.33
CA GLY A 51 3.44 6.23 1.59
C GLY A 51 2.52 5.09 2.01
N SER A 52 2.79 4.50 3.18
CA SER A 52 2.12 3.29 3.67
C SER A 52 0.62 3.44 3.95
N SER A 53 0.12 4.68 4.03
CA SER A 53 -1.31 5.00 4.19
C SER A 53 -2.09 5.06 2.86
N CYS A 54 -1.45 4.77 1.74
CA CYS A 54 -2.05 4.90 0.41
C CYS A 54 -2.22 3.53 -0.26
N SER A 55 -3.11 3.49 -1.25
CA SER A 55 -3.39 2.31 -2.06
C SER A 55 -2.16 1.89 -2.86
N PHE A 56 -2.09 0.62 -3.22
CA PHE A 56 -1.18 0.13 -4.25
C PHE A 56 -1.73 0.45 -5.64
N LEU A 57 -0.82 0.56 -6.60
CA LEU A 57 -1.06 0.70 -8.02
C LEU A 57 -0.46 -0.49 -8.77
N THR A 58 -1.09 -0.89 -9.86
CA THR A 58 -0.61 -1.94 -10.76
C THR A 58 0.17 -1.34 -11.95
N PRO A 59 0.97 -2.15 -12.68
CA PRO A 59 1.81 -1.68 -13.78
C PRO A 59 1.06 -0.95 -14.92
N ASP A 60 -0.21 -1.29 -15.14
CA ASP A 60 -1.09 -0.64 -16.13
C ASP A 60 -1.46 0.80 -15.74
N GLN A 61 -1.39 1.15 -14.46
CA GLN A 61 -1.69 2.49 -13.96
C GLN A 61 -0.49 3.45 -13.99
N LEU A 62 0.70 3.00 -14.41
CA LEU A 62 1.92 3.83 -14.37
C LEU A 62 1.98 4.94 -15.42
N ASN A 63 1.09 4.93 -16.40
CA ASN A 63 0.93 6.03 -17.36
C ASN A 63 0.11 7.18 -16.74
N THR A 64 0.38 7.49 -15.47
CA THR A 64 -0.32 8.50 -14.68
C THR A 64 0.67 9.58 -14.29
N PRO A 65 0.38 10.86 -14.57
CA PRO A 65 1.19 11.98 -14.10
C PRO A 65 1.26 12.04 -12.57
N VAL A 66 2.42 12.44 -12.02
CA VAL A 66 2.63 12.59 -10.57
C VAL A 66 2.03 13.89 -10.01
N ASP A 67 0.74 14.12 -10.27
CA ASP A 67 -0.02 15.22 -9.68
C ASP A 67 -1.18 14.71 -8.81
N LEU A 68 -1.73 15.61 -7.99
CA LEU A 68 -2.77 15.27 -7.01
C LEU A 68 -4.07 14.78 -7.65
N GLU A 69 -4.46 15.34 -8.79
CA GLU A 69 -5.74 15.05 -9.44
C GLU A 69 -5.65 13.74 -10.22
N SER A 70 -4.60 13.58 -11.03
CA SER A 70 -4.35 12.35 -11.79
C SER A 70 -4.22 11.13 -10.89
N MET A 71 -3.50 11.25 -9.77
CA MET A 71 -3.34 10.14 -8.81
C MET A 71 -4.67 9.78 -8.12
N ARG A 72 -5.49 10.77 -7.78
CA ARG A 72 -6.82 10.52 -7.19
C ARG A 72 -7.77 9.86 -8.18
N ALA A 73 -7.71 10.23 -9.46
CA ALA A 73 -8.59 9.69 -10.50
C ALA A 73 -8.44 8.17 -10.67
N ILE A 74 -7.28 7.61 -10.35
CA ILE A 74 -7.00 6.17 -10.41
C ILE A 74 -7.17 5.44 -9.05
N GLY A 75 -7.75 6.10 -8.04
CA GLY A 75 -7.92 5.53 -6.69
C GLY A 75 -6.64 5.50 -5.85
N GLY A 76 -5.58 6.16 -6.32
CA GLY A 76 -4.34 6.39 -5.59
C GLY A 76 -4.34 7.73 -4.86
N ALA A 77 -3.17 8.09 -4.32
CA ALA A 77 -2.92 9.41 -3.76
C ALA A 77 -1.44 9.76 -3.92
N LEU A 78 -1.13 11.03 -4.23
CA LEU A 78 0.27 11.46 -4.30
C LEU A 78 0.93 11.45 -2.91
N GLY A 79 0.18 11.76 -1.85
CA GLY A 79 0.64 11.74 -0.45
C GLY A 79 1.97 12.48 -0.26
N SER A 80 2.94 11.80 0.35
CA SER A 80 4.30 12.28 0.55
C SER A 80 5.19 12.26 -0.70
N ALA A 81 4.68 11.78 -1.84
CA ALA A 81 5.43 11.44 -3.04
C ALA A 81 6.57 10.42 -2.80
N ALA A 82 6.50 9.66 -1.70
CA ALA A 82 7.28 8.44 -1.53
C ALA A 82 6.68 7.33 -2.40
N VAL A 83 7.54 6.68 -3.18
CA VAL A 83 7.19 5.63 -4.12
C VAL A 83 7.94 4.36 -3.72
N LEU A 84 7.19 3.36 -3.27
CA LEU A 84 7.71 2.03 -2.98
C LEU A 84 7.49 1.14 -4.20
N VAL A 85 8.57 0.71 -4.85
CA VAL A 85 8.55 -0.21 -5.98
C VAL A 85 8.63 -1.64 -5.46
N ILE A 86 7.73 -2.52 -5.91
CA ILE A 86 7.63 -3.91 -5.45
C ILE A 86 7.67 -4.83 -6.66
N ASP A 87 8.62 -5.76 -6.68
CA ASP A 87 8.75 -6.74 -7.75
C ASP A 87 7.93 -8.03 -7.49
N ASP A 88 7.95 -8.94 -8.45
CA ASP A 88 7.21 -10.21 -8.44
C ASP A 88 7.77 -11.30 -7.49
N ARG A 89 8.78 -11.01 -6.65
CA ARG A 89 9.25 -11.96 -5.61
C ARG A 89 8.39 -11.89 -4.36
N HIS A 90 7.78 -10.74 -4.10
CA HIS A 90 7.12 -10.49 -2.84
C HIS A 90 5.68 -11.00 -2.86
N ASN A 91 5.29 -11.66 -1.77
CA ASN A 91 3.89 -11.82 -1.44
C ASN A 91 3.40 -10.52 -0.77
N MET A 92 2.27 -9.98 -1.22
CA MET A 92 1.71 -8.74 -0.68
C MET A 92 1.32 -8.87 0.80
N VAL A 93 0.89 -10.04 1.26
CA VAL A 93 0.58 -10.29 2.67
C VAL A 93 1.79 -10.04 3.56
N ASP A 94 2.99 -10.47 3.16
CA ASP A 94 4.22 -10.24 3.93
C ASP A 94 4.55 -8.76 4.08
N ILE A 95 4.35 -7.98 3.01
CA ILE A 95 4.52 -6.52 3.03
C ILE A 95 3.50 -5.88 3.98
N LEU A 96 2.26 -6.36 3.96
CA LEU A 96 1.16 -5.85 4.80
C LEU A 96 1.36 -6.13 6.28
N VAL A 97 2.02 -7.23 6.66
CA VAL A 97 2.41 -7.47 8.06
C VAL A 97 3.24 -6.29 8.56
N GLY A 98 4.25 -5.86 7.80
CA GLY A 98 5.07 -4.69 8.15
C GLY A 98 4.25 -3.39 8.25
N ILE A 99 3.38 -3.13 7.27
CA ILE A 99 2.55 -1.92 7.23
C ILE A 99 1.57 -1.86 8.41
N THR A 100 0.86 -2.96 8.68
CA THR A 100 -0.14 -3.01 9.76
C THR A 100 0.50 -2.92 11.15
N HIS A 101 1.68 -3.52 11.34
CA HIS A 101 2.48 -3.31 12.56
C HIS A 101 2.92 -1.87 12.73
N PHE A 102 3.34 -1.20 11.65
CA PHE A 102 3.68 0.22 11.70
C PHE A 102 2.50 1.05 12.24
N PHE A 103 1.28 0.87 11.70
CA PHE A 103 0.12 1.63 12.16
C PHE A 103 -0.30 1.29 13.60
N LYS A 104 -0.25 0.01 13.98
CA LYS A 104 -0.44 -0.43 15.37
C LYS A 104 0.54 0.28 16.31
N HIS A 105 1.82 0.30 15.95
CA HIS A 105 2.86 0.91 16.79
C HIS A 105 2.85 2.44 16.79
N LYS A 106 2.39 3.07 15.70
CA LYS A 106 2.30 4.54 15.57
C LYS A 106 0.95 5.12 15.97
N SER A 107 0.01 4.29 16.42
CA SER A 107 -1.23 4.76 17.04
C SER A 107 -0.91 5.51 18.34
N CYS A 108 -1.44 6.73 18.49
CA CYS A 108 -1.34 7.48 19.74
C CYS A 108 -2.31 6.99 20.83
N GLY A 109 -3.20 6.06 20.51
CA GLY A 109 -4.14 5.46 21.46
C GLY A 109 -5.36 6.31 21.84
N LYS A 110 -5.49 7.53 21.31
CA LYS A 110 -6.55 8.48 21.72
C LYS A 110 -7.98 8.00 21.39
N CYS A 111 -8.22 7.55 20.15
CA CYS A 111 -9.53 7.03 19.75
C CYS A 111 -9.54 5.51 19.79
N VAL A 112 -10.60 4.93 20.35
CA VAL A 112 -10.75 3.48 20.53
C VAL A 112 -10.70 2.76 19.18
N ALA A 113 -11.37 3.30 18.17
CA ALA A 113 -11.36 2.75 16.81
C ALA A 113 -9.94 2.57 16.26
N CYS A 114 -9.05 3.55 16.41
CA CYS A 114 -7.66 3.41 15.97
C CYS A 114 -6.86 2.49 16.89
N ARG A 115 -6.96 2.66 18.21
CA ARG A 115 -6.17 1.91 19.20
C ARG A 115 -6.42 0.40 19.09
N GLU A 116 -7.68 0.00 19.10
CA GLU A 116 -8.06 -1.42 19.04
C GLU A 116 -8.12 -1.93 17.60
N GLY A 117 -8.58 -1.10 16.66
CA GLY A 117 -8.74 -1.50 15.26
C GLY A 117 -7.40 -1.81 14.59
N THR A 118 -6.38 -0.96 14.76
CA THR A 118 -5.04 -1.22 14.20
C THR A 118 -4.40 -2.48 14.81
N LEU A 119 -4.59 -2.70 16.12
CA LEU A 119 -4.15 -3.93 16.78
C LEU A 119 -4.83 -5.16 16.17
N ARG A 120 -6.16 -5.11 16.01
CA ARG A 120 -6.93 -6.23 15.48
C ARG A 120 -6.60 -6.53 14.02
N VAL A 121 -6.46 -5.49 13.19
CA VAL A 121 -6.06 -5.65 11.78
C VAL A 121 -4.66 -6.27 11.68
N ALA A 122 -3.69 -5.83 12.50
CA ALA A 122 -2.36 -6.44 12.52
C ALA A 122 -2.41 -7.94 12.87
N GLN A 123 -3.16 -8.33 13.91
CA GLN A 123 -3.32 -9.74 14.30
C GLN A 123 -3.97 -10.59 13.20
N LEU A 124 -5.00 -10.06 12.54
CA LEU A 124 -5.66 -10.76 11.43
C LEU A 124 -4.72 -10.91 10.24
N THR A 125 -3.91 -9.88 9.96
CA THR A 125 -2.91 -9.91 8.87
C THR A 125 -1.82 -10.93 9.15
N GLU A 126 -1.30 -10.99 10.39
CA GLU A 126 -0.36 -12.04 10.83
C GLU A 126 -0.95 -13.44 10.68
N LYS A 127 -2.22 -13.62 11.09
CA LYS A 127 -2.92 -14.90 10.95
C LYS A 127 -3.05 -15.33 9.49
N ILE A 128 -3.28 -14.39 8.57
CA ILE A 128 -3.30 -14.65 7.13
C ILE A 128 -1.87 -14.97 6.64
N ALA A 129 -0.84 -14.24 7.05
CA ALA A 129 0.54 -14.53 6.67
C ALA A 129 0.98 -15.95 7.11
N ASP A 130 0.50 -16.41 8.26
CA ASP A 130 0.70 -17.76 8.81
C ASP A 130 -0.06 -18.88 8.08
N ALA A 131 -0.76 -18.57 6.98
CA ALA A 131 -1.68 -19.46 6.27
C ALA A 131 -2.78 -20.07 7.16
N LYS A 132 -3.19 -19.34 8.20
CA LYS A 132 -4.29 -19.71 9.12
C LYS A 132 -5.50 -18.78 8.95
N GLY A 133 -5.46 -17.89 7.97
CA GLY A 133 -6.53 -16.96 7.68
C GLY A 133 -7.79 -17.67 7.22
N THR A 134 -8.92 -16.97 7.29
CA THR A 134 -10.20 -17.43 6.74
C THR A 134 -10.88 -16.28 6.01
N GLU A 135 -11.85 -16.59 5.15
CA GLU A 135 -12.70 -15.57 4.52
C GLU A 135 -13.40 -14.68 5.55
N LYS A 136 -13.75 -15.24 6.72
CA LYS A 136 -14.32 -14.48 7.82
C LYS A 136 -13.32 -13.47 8.39
N ASP A 137 -12.04 -13.81 8.48
CA ASP A 137 -10.99 -12.88 8.92
C ASP A 137 -10.80 -11.74 7.91
N MET A 138 -10.85 -12.05 6.60
CA MET A 138 -10.81 -11.05 5.54
C MET A 138 -12.01 -10.11 5.60
N GLN A 139 -13.22 -10.64 5.83
CA GLN A 139 -14.40 -9.82 6.02
C GLN A 139 -14.28 -8.93 7.27
N GLN A 140 -13.75 -9.46 8.38
CA GLN A 140 -13.48 -8.66 9.58
C GLN A 140 -12.54 -7.49 9.31
N ILE A 141 -11.50 -7.67 8.48
CA ILE A 141 -10.60 -6.58 8.07
C ILE A 141 -11.37 -5.51 7.28
N ARG A 142 -12.27 -5.90 6.36
CA ARG A 142 -13.10 -4.97 5.59
C ARG A 142 -14.02 -4.15 6.50
N ASP A 143 -14.72 -4.82 7.42
CA ASP A 143 -15.64 -4.17 8.36
C ASP A 143 -14.90 -3.18 9.29
N LEU A 144 -13.74 -3.59 9.82
CA LEU A 144 -12.88 -2.73 10.64
C LEU A 144 -12.37 -1.54 9.84
N SER A 145 -11.97 -1.74 8.58
CA SER A 145 -11.51 -0.66 7.72
C SER A 145 -12.59 0.39 7.49
N GLU A 146 -13.82 -0.02 7.21
CA GLU A 146 -14.93 0.91 7.03
C GLU A 146 -15.22 1.67 8.33
N TYR A 147 -15.26 0.97 9.45
CA TYR A 147 -15.50 1.58 10.76
C TYR A 147 -14.41 2.58 11.14
N MET A 148 -13.14 2.20 11.00
CA MET A 148 -11.99 3.05 11.30
C MET A 148 -11.95 4.29 10.40
N GLY A 149 -12.20 4.12 9.10
CA GLY A 149 -12.27 5.20 8.12
C GLY A 149 -13.26 6.29 8.49
N LYS A 150 -14.40 5.92 9.10
CA LYS A 150 -15.47 6.87 9.46
C LYS A 150 -15.34 7.45 10.88
N THR A 151 -14.73 6.73 11.81
CA THR A 151 -14.81 7.05 13.24
C THR A 151 -13.48 7.48 13.87
N CYS A 152 -12.35 7.22 13.21
CA CYS A 152 -11.06 7.67 13.72
C CYS A 152 -10.94 9.20 13.65
N PHE A 153 -10.40 9.79 14.72
CA PHE A 153 -10.29 11.24 14.86
C PHE A 153 -9.33 11.88 13.85
N CYS A 154 -8.22 11.22 13.52
CA CYS A 154 -7.20 11.77 12.63
C CYS A 154 -6.91 10.86 11.43
N PRO A 155 -6.26 11.39 10.36
CA PRO A 155 -5.97 10.63 9.15
C PRO A 155 -5.11 9.38 9.34
N LEU A 156 -4.34 9.27 10.43
CA LEU A 156 -3.58 8.05 10.73
C LEU A 156 -4.52 6.85 10.88
N GLY A 157 -5.55 6.97 11.72
CA GLY A 157 -6.51 5.88 11.92
C GLY A 157 -7.40 5.66 10.70
N GLN A 158 -7.75 6.74 9.99
CA GLN A 158 -8.60 6.66 8.80
C GLN A 158 -7.89 5.97 7.61
N GLY A 159 -6.57 6.16 7.48
CA GLY A 159 -5.76 5.57 6.41
C GLY A 159 -4.99 4.30 6.78
N ALA A 160 -5.07 3.84 8.04
CA ALA A 160 -4.28 2.71 8.54
C ALA A 160 -4.56 1.39 7.79
N THR A 161 -5.75 1.25 7.22
CA THR A 161 -6.21 0.04 6.53
C THR A 161 -6.24 0.18 5.01
N THR A 162 -5.89 1.34 4.46
CA THR A 162 -5.98 1.60 3.00
C THR A 162 -5.13 0.62 2.19
N ALA A 163 -3.88 0.38 2.62
CA ALA A 163 -2.97 -0.52 1.93
C ALA A 163 -3.50 -1.97 1.88
N ILE A 164 -4.00 -2.49 3.01
CA ILE A 164 -4.51 -3.88 3.08
C ILE A 164 -5.76 -4.05 2.24
N ILE A 165 -6.71 -3.11 2.28
CA ILE A 165 -7.92 -3.19 1.45
C ILE A 165 -7.58 -3.12 -0.04
N SER A 166 -6.67 -2.23 -0.42
CA SER A 166 -6.19 -2.13 -1.80
C SER A 166 -5.55 -3.44 -2.26
N ALA A 167 -4.67 -4.03 -1.45
CA ALA A 167 -3.99 -5.27 -1.79
C ALA A 167 -4.96 -6.46 -1.89
N MET A 168 -5.93 -6.59 -0.97
CA MET A 168 -6.96 -7.64 -1.03
C MET A 168 -7.78 -7.58 -2.33
N ASN A 169 -7.96 -6.39 -2.91
CA ASN A 169 -8.71 -6.22 -4.14
C ASN A 169 -7.84 -6.44 -5.40
N LEU A 170 -6.58 -5.99 -5.37
CA LEU A 170 -5.69 -6.03 -6.53
C LEU A 170 -4.91 -7.34 -6.66
N PHE A 171 -4.62 -8.01 -5.54
CA PHE A 171 -3.78 -9.20 -5.49
C PHE A 171 -4.45 -10.34 -4.69
N PRO A 172 -5.69 -10.74 -5.03
CA PRO A 172 -6.41 -11.77 -4.28
C PRO A 172 -5.65 -13.12 -4.21
N ASP A 173 -4.86 -13.43 -5.24
CA ASP A 173 -4.06 -14.66 -5.29
C ASP A 173 -3.00 -14.75 -4.18
N ASP A 174 -2.49 -13.61 -3.70
CA ASP A 174 -1.53 -13.61 -2.59
C ASP A 174 -2.19 -13.96 -1.25
N PHE A 175 -3.51 -13.78 -1.15
CA PHE A 175 -4.31 -14.13 0.03
C PHE A 175 -4.87 -15.55 -0.08
N SER A 176 -5.09 -16.09 -1.28
CA SER A 176 -5.67 -17.42 -1.50
C SER A 176 -4.73 -18.56 -1.06
N VAL A 177 -3.42 -18.41 -1.25
CA VAL A 177 -2.40 -19.36 -0.77
C VAL A 177 -2.45 -19.50 0.76
N SER A 178 -2.83 -18.45 1.47
CA SER A 178 -2.99 -18.42 2.92
C SER A 178 -4.32 -19.01 3.43
N LEU A 179 -5.23 -19.38 2.53
CA LEU A 179 -6.60 -19.81 2.84
C LEU A 179 -6.83 -21.31 2.58
N SER A 180 -5.79 -22.10 2.28
CA SER A 180 -5.94 -23.51 1.91
C SER A 180 -6.25 -24.44 3.10
N THR A 181 -7.42 -25.09 3.00
CA THR A 181 -7.95 -26.28 3.71
C THR A 181 -8.31 -26.15 5.20
N GLN A 182 -9.51 -25.61 5.47
CA GLN A 182 -10.41 -26.22 6.45
C GLN A 182 -11.61 -26.80 5.69
N GLU A 183 -11.51 -28.07 5.29
CA GLU A 183 -12.70 -28.89 5.10
C GLU A 183 -13.41 -28.97 6.45
N VAL A 184 -14.69 -28.61 6.46
CA VAL A 184 -15.63 -28.94 7.55
C VAL A 184 -16.12 -30.36 7.32
#